data_AF-A0A7C7HY13-F1
#
_entry.id   AF-A0A7C7HY13-F1
#
_cell.length_a   1.000
_cell.length_b   1.000
_cell.length_c   1.000
_cell.angle_alpha   90.00
_cell.angle_beta   90.00
_cell.angle_gamma   90.00
#
_symmetry.space_group_name_H-M   'P 1'
#
loop_
_entity.id
_entity.type
_entity.pdbx_description
1 polymer ?
#
loop_
_entity_poly.entity_id
_entity_poly.type
_entity_poly.pdbx_seq_one_letter_code
_entity_poly.pdbx_strand_id
1 'polypeptide(L)' 'MKAAWLFPGQASQKVGMGKDLFDQTDLGKHNFECANEIMGCDIQSI' A
#
# COMPACT_ATOMS: atom_id res chain seq x y z
N MET A 1 -4.30 1.90 -29.55
CA MET A 1 -3.35 1.22 -28.64
C MET A 1 -4.14 0.48 -27.58
N LYS A 2 -3.76 -0.75 -27.21
CA LYS A 2 -4.31 -1.46 -26.05
C LYS A 2 -3.26 -1.48 -24.95
N ALA A 3 -3.67 -1.16 -23.73
CA ALA A 3 -2.81 -1.17 -22.55
C ALA A 3 -3.27 -2.25 -21.58
N ALA A 4 -2.33 -2.79 -20.82
CA ALA A 4 -2.58 -3.72 -19.73
C ALA A 4 -1.76 -3.30 -18.52
N TRP A 5 -2.29 -3.60 -17.33
CA TRP A 5 -1.64 -3.31 -16.06
C TRP A 5 -1.11 -4.63 -15.49
N LEU A 6 0.17 -4.65 -15.14
CA LEU A 6 0.81 -5.77 -14.47
C LEU A 6 1.20 -5.33 -13.06
N PHE A 7 0.91 -6.18 -12.09
CA PHE A 7 1.20 -5.93 -10.68
C PHE A 7 2.28 -6.90 -10.21
N PRO A 8 3.31 -6.43 -9.49
CA PRO A 8 4.40 -7.28 -9.02
C PRO A 8 3.92 -8.27 -7.95
N GLY A 9 4.57 -9.44 -7.89
CA GLY A 9 4.30 -10.48 -6.89
C GLY A 9 5.15 -10.37 -5.63
N GLN A 10 5.21 -11.45 -4.85
CA GLN A 10 6.04 -11.55 -3.65
C GLN A 10 7.54 -11.38 -3.94
N ALA A 11 8.31 -11.04 -2.89
CA ALA A 11 9.75 -10.74 -2.93
C ALA A 11 10.15 -9.40 -3.57
N SER A 12 9.19 -8.54 -3.95
CA SER A 12 9.46 -7.17 -4.39
C SER A 12 9.32 -6.12 -3.29
N GLN A 13 9.05 -6.53 -2.04
CA GLN A 13 8.86 -5.61 -0.91
C GLN A 13 10.17 -4.94 -0.49
N LYS A 14 10.07 -3.72 0.03
CA LYS A 14 11.20 -2.96 0.61
C LYS A 14 10.73 -2.10 1.77
N VAL A 15 11.65 -1.75 2.67
CA VAL A 15 11.37 -0.80 3.76
C VAL A 15 10.91 0.53 3.18
N GLY A 16 9.80 1.07 3.70
CA GLY A 16 9.19 2.32 3.21
C GLY A 16 8.35 2.18 1.93
N MET A 17 8.03 0.96 1.49
CA MET A 17 7.12 0.75 0.36
C MET A 17 5.76 1.41 0.60
N GLY A 18 5.29 2.20 -0.37
CA GLY A 18 4.00 2.89 -0.26
C GLY A 18 4.01 4.15 0.59
N LYS A 19 5.14 4.54 1.19
CA LYS A 19 5.23 5.74 2.05
C LYS A 19 4.82 7.02 1.32
N ASP A 20 5.32 7.24 0.11
CA ASP A 20 4.95 8.43 -0.67
C ASP A 20 3.45 8.45 -1.01
N LEU A 21 2.89 7.27 -1.31
CA LEU A 21 1.45 7.14 -1.58
C LEU A 21 0.62 7.48 -0.34
N PHE A 22 1.04 7.01 0.83
CA PHE A 22 0.41 7.35 2.10
C PHE A 22 0.56 8.83 2.43
N ASP A 23 1.75 9.41 2.36
CA ASP A 23 1.99 10.79 2.78
C ASP A 23 1.31 11.81 1.84
N GLN A 24 1.31 11.53 0.53
CA GLN A 24 0.92 12.51 -0.49
C GLN A 24 -0.52 12.37 -0.99
N THR A 25 -1.25 11.31 -0.62
CA THR A 25 -2.61 11.09 -1.12
C THR A 25 -3.58 10.70 -0.02
N ASP A 26 -4.78 11.31 -0.03
CA ASP A 26 -5.83 10.95 0.92
C ASP A 26 -6.36 9.52 0.68
N LEU A 27 -6.39 9.08 -0.59
CA LEU A 27 -6.76 7.71 -0.95
C LEU A 27 -5.75 6.68 -0.41
N GLY A 28 -4.46 7.00 -0.43
CA GLY A 28 -3.42 6.18 0.17
C GLY A 28 -3.69 5.99 1.66
N LYS A 29 -3.82 7.10 2.41
CA LYS A 29 -4.11 7.09 3.85
C LYS A 29 -5.32 6.23 4.19
N HIS A 30 -6.44 6.48 3.51
CA HIS A 30 -7.67 5.75 3.74
C HIS A 30 -7.53 4.23 3.54
N ASN A 31 -6.81 3.80 2.50
CA ASN A 31 -6.59 2.37 2.25
C ASN A 31 -5.71 1.71 3.31
N PHE A 32 -4.67 2.40 3.79
CA PHE A 32 -3.83 1.88 4.89
C PHE A 32 -4.62 1.79 6.21
N GLU A 33 -5.45 2.79 6.52
CA GLU A 33 -6.35 2.77 7.70
C GLU A 33 -7.35 1.60 7.62
N CYS A 34 -8.00 1.43 6.47
CA CYS A 34 -8.92 0.31 6.23
C CYS A 34 -8.23 -1.05 6.38
N ALA A 35 -7.00 -1.20 5.87
CA ALA A 35 -6.23 -2.42 6.03
C ALA A 35 -5.89 -2.69 7.51
N ASN A 36 -5.49 -1.67 8.24
CA ASN A 36 -5.20 -1.76 9.68
C ASN A 36 -6.44 -2.19 10.48
N GLU A 37 -7.62 -1.62 10.16
CA GLU A 37 -8.89 -1.99 10.80
C GLU A 37 -9.27 -3.46 10.53
N ILE A 38 -9.15 -3.90 9.28
CA ILE A 38 -9.48 -5.29 8.88
C ILE A 38 -8.55 -6.30 9.56
N MET A 39 -7.25 -5.98 9.62
CA MET A 39 -6.27 -6.91 10.20
C MET A 39 -6.15 -6.83 11.71
N GLY A 40 -6.68 -5.77 12.33
CA GLY A 40 -6.60 -5.54 13.78
C GLY A 40 -5.17 -5.23 14.25
N CYS A 41 -4.29 -4.79 13.36
CA CYS A 41 -2.91 -4.40 13.67
C CYS A 41 -2.45 -3.27 12.75
N ASP A 42 -1.44 -2.51 13.18
CA ASP A 42 -0.83 -1.48 12.34
C ASP A 42 0.24 -2.08 11.43
N ILE A 43 -0.08 -2.26 10.15
CA ILE A 43 0.85 -2.85 9.17
C ILE A 43 2.07 -1.98 8.91
N GLN A 44 1.95 -0.69 9.15
CA GLN A 44 3.04 0.26 8.93
C GLN A 44 4.12 0.15 10.00
N SER A 45 3.81 -0.52 11.12
CA SER A 45 4.73 -0.77 12.23
C SER A 45 5.58 -2.05 12.08
N ILE A 46 5.27 -2.88 11.07
CA ILE A 46 5.96 -4.14 10.75
C ILE A 46 7.22 -3.86 9.93
#